data_AF-A0A9N9FRJ3-F1
#
_entry.id   AF-A0A9N9FRJ3-F1
#
_cell.length_a   1.000
_cell.length_b   1.000
_cell.length_c   1.000
_cell.angle_alpha   90.00
_cell.angle_beta   90.00
_cell.angle_gamma   90.00
#
_symmetry.space_group_name_H-M   'P 1'
#
loop_
_entity.id
_entity.type
_entity.pdbx_description
1 polymer ?
#
loop_
_entity_poly.entity_id
_entity_poly.type
_entity_poly.pdbx_seq_one_letter_code
_entity_poly.pdbx_strand_id
1 'polypeptide(L)'
;MTDVAKLLSKLSNPVPPYVLGCLPAIATIGAAPKDAFIDKLLWVVQCLACPFLGLFYTCNVRSNETAIYWLPSRCFIGVDGSEIHHRPFGHRAMMVIKPGAYSEKPGANSSLLTDISNTNASALRKVEECIANASVLERLSSLASAYYIMLGAIIAISKVVRPHTCDDWPYLPLALAWTLPAIYRRTVHGRLIVRDPKKSLGDDKIIVKKFDDDDDKEHMHIRVVLTALASIAVPWISVLLAYFTPPKGFFCRSRYLTTFCTIWSFNSIVAYIHHWVEERNKIFDRIVRIWFSISGIGVAILLLVLAVLSNDASWWKTIPSFRDHRII
;
A
#
# COMPACT_ATOMS: atom_id res chain seq x y z
N MET A 1 10.11 -6.04 41.68
CA MET A 1 8.93 -5.58 40.91
C MET A 1 9.17 -5.98 39.46
N THR A 2 8.50 -7.03 39.00
CA THR A 2 8.80 -7.75 37.74
C THR A 2 8.72 -6.82 36.52
N ASP A 3 9.60 -7.00 35.54
CA ASP A 3 9.65 -6.18 34.31
C ASP A 3 8.30 -6.14 33.58
N VAL A 4 7.50 -7.20 33.73
CA VAL A 4 6.11 -7.30 33.24
C VAL A 4 5.19 -6.26 33.90
N ALA A 5 5.29 -6.02 35.20
CA ALA A 5 4.45 -5.04 35.90
C ALA A 5 4.77 -3.59 35.46
N LYS A 6 6.05 -3.28 35.20
CA LYS A 6 6.49 -1.99 34.64
C LYS A 6 6.05 -1.81 33.19
N LEU A 7 6.04 -2.88 32.40
CA LEU A 7 5.52 -2.86 31.03
C LEU A 7 4.01 -2.58 31.03
N LEU A 8 3.25 -3.28 31.87
CA LEU A 8 1.79 -3.12 31.99
C LEU A 8 1.40 -1.71 32.48
N SER A 9 2.09 -1.17 33.48
CA SER A 9 1.81 0.19 33.98
C SER A 9 2.17 1.31 32.99
N LYS A 10 3.00 1.02 31.98
CA LYS A 10 3.31 1.97 30.90
C LYS A 10 2.42 1.76 29.67
N LEU A 11 1.96 0.53 29.41
CA LEU A 11 0.91 0.27 28.43
C LEU A 11 -0.43 0.92 28.83
N SER A 12 -0.65 1.16 30.12
CA SER A 12 -1.80 1.94 30.60
C SER A 12 -1.65 3.45 30.39
N ASN A 13 -0.48 3.96 30.00
CA ASN A 13 -0.35 5.38 29.64
C ASN A 13 -1.06 5.65 28.31
N PRO A 14 -1.63 6.85 28.12
CA PRO A 14 -2.29 7.20 26.88
C PRO A 14 -1.33 7.03 25.69
N VAL A 15 -1.83 6.36 24.64
CA VAL A 15 -1.09 6.16 23.40
C VAL A 15 -0.74 7.53 22.82
N PRO A 16 0.52 7.78 22.41
CA PRO A 16 0.90 9.07 21.88
C PRO A 16 0.04 9.47 20.66
N PRO A 17 -0.39 10.74 20.55
CA PRO A 17 -1.31 11.16 19.49
C PRO A 17 -0.81 10.88 18.07
N TYR A 18 0.49 10.94 17.83
CA TYR A 18 1.08 10.63 16.53
C TYR A 18 0.94 9.16 16.13
N VAL A 19 0.86 8.23 17.09
CA VAL A 19 0.66 6.79 16.83
C VAL A 19 -0.77 6.57 16.35
N LEU A 20 -1.74 7.13 17.08
CA LEU A 20 -3.16 7.10 16.69
C LEU A 20 -3.36 7.80 15.36
N GLY A 21 -2.68 8.92 15.15
CA GLY A 21 -2.67 9.68 13.92
C GLY A 21 -2.15 8.90 12.71
N CYS A 22 -1.33 7.87 12.89
CA CYS A 22 -0.83 7.02 11.78
C CYS A 22 -1.75 5.84 11.43
N LEU A 23 -2.71 5.47 12.28
CA LEU A 23 -3.62 4.35 12.02
C LEU A 23 -4.46 4.53 10.74
N PRO A 24 -5.00 5.73 10.44
CA PRO A 24 -5.73 5.94 9.19
C PRO A 24 -4.87 5.72 7.94
N ALA A 25 -3.57 6.02 7.98
CA ALA A 25 -2.65 5.70 6.87
C ALA A 25 -2.57 4.20 6.59
N ILE A 26 -2.40 3.39 7.66
CA ILE A 26 -2.35 1.93 7.59
C ILE A 26 -3.69 1.37 7.08
N ALA A 27 -4.81 1.90 7.57
CA ALA A 27 -6.13 1.51 7.09
C ALA A 27 -6.34 1.90 5.61
N THR A 28 -5.79 3.03 5.17
CA THR A 28 -5.95 3.54 3.80
C THR A 28 -5.25 2.65 2.78
N ILE A 29 -4.01 2.22 3.06
CA ILE A 29 -3.26 1.30 2.16
C ILE A 29 -3.88 -0.10 2.09
N GLY A 30 -4.55 -0.54 3.16
CA GLY A 30 -5.19 -1.84 3.27
C GLY A 30 -6.68 -1.83 2.94
N ALA A 31 -7.17 -0.77 2.27
CA ALA A 31 -8.56 -0.71 1.87
C ALA A 31 -8.87 -1.75 0.78
N ALA A 32 -9.72 -2.73 1.10
CA ALA A 32 -10.13 -3.79 0.19
C ALA A 32 -11.65 -3.99 0.23
N PRO A 33 -12.28 -4.39 -0.90
CA PRO A 33 -13.73 -4.54 -1.03
C PRO A 33 -14.25 -5.89 -0.53
N LYS A 34 -13.53 -6.54 0.39
CA LYS A 34 -13.95 -7.83 0.95
C LYS A 34 -15.09 -7.61 1.94
N ASP A 35 -16.01 -8.56 2.10
CA ASP A 35 -17.11 -8.37 3.06
C ASP A 35 -16.68 -8.65 4.51
N ALA A 36 -15.91 -9.72 4.72
CA ALA A 36 -15.52 -10.16 6.06
C ALA A 36 -14.42 -9.29 6.66
N PHE A 37 -14.59 -8.91 7.93
CA PHE A 37 -13.63 -8.10 8.67
C PHE A 37 -12.24 -8.75 8.74
N ILE A 38 -12.16 -10.05 9.04
CA ILE A 38 -10.89 -10.78 9.12
C ILE A 38 -10.14 -10.74 7.79
N ASP A 39 -10.83 -10.89 6.66
CA ASP A 39 -10.19 -10.85 5.37
C ASP A 39 -9.65 -9.46 5.00
N LYS A 40 -10.34 -8.38 5.45
CA LYS A 40 -9.85 -7.00 5.34
C LYS A 40 -8.62 -6.80 6.22
N LEU A 41 -8.68 -7.23 7.47
CA LEU A 41 -7.57 -7.10 8.41
C LEU A 41 -6.34 -7.85 7.91
N LEU A 42 -6.51 -9.07 7.40
CA LEU A 42 -5.43 -9.86 6.81
C LEU A 42 -4.83 -9.14 5.58
N TRP A 43 -5.66 -8.46 4.78
CA TRP A 43 -5.18 -7.65 3.67
C TRP A 43 -4.39 -6.42 4.13
N VAL A 44 -4.86 -5.70 5.15
CA VAL A 44 -4.12 -4.60 5.78
C VAL A 44 -2.75 -5.08 6.25
N VAL A 45 -2.69 -6.23 6.92
CA VAL A 45 -1.44 -6.85 7.38
C VAL A 45 -0.51 -7.18 6.21
N GLN A 46 -1.03 -7.73 5.11
CA GLN A 46 -0.23 -8.00 3.91
C GLN A 46 0.31 -6.71 3.26
N CYS A 47 -0.49 -5.66 3.17
CA CYS A 47 -0.05 -4.34 2.68
C CYS A 47 0.98 -3.72 3.61
N LEU A 48 0.86 -3.91 4.91
CA LEU A 48 1.85 -3.46 5.89
C LEU A 48 3.16 -4.24 5.79
N ALA A 49 3.12 -5.51 5.40
CA ALA A 49 4.30 -6.34 5.16
C ALA A 49 5.08 -5.95 3.91
N CYS A 50 4.40 -5.37 2.93
CA CYS A 50 4.90 -5.16 1.58
C CYS A 50 4.42 -3.80 1.05
N PRO A 51 5.25 -2.74 1.17
CA PRO A 51 4.92 -1.42 0.65
C PRO A 51 4.56 -1.43 -0.84
N PHE A 52 5.21 -2.27 -1.65
CA PHE A 52 4.87 -2.41 -3.06
C PHE A 52 3.42 -2.85 -3.24
N LEU A 53 2.97 -3.88 -2.51
CA LEU A 53 1.59 -4.37 -2.58
C LEU A 53 0.59 -3.29 -2.15
N GLY A 54 0.86 -2.57 -1.05
CA GLY A 54 0.00 -1.47 -0.58
C GLY A 54 -0.07 -0.28 -1.53
N LEU A 55 1.02 0.01 -2.25
CA LEU A 55 1.08 1.11 -3.22
C LEU A 55 0.64 0.70 -4.62
N PHE A 56 0.71 -0.59 -4.98
CA PHE A 56 0.46 -1.04 -6.33
C PHE A 56 -0.90 -0.58 -6.85
N TYR A 57 -1.95 -0.90 -6.09
CA TYR A 57 -3.32 -0.49 -6.40
C TYR A 57 -3.42 1.04 -6.55
N THR A 58 -2.87 1.76 -5.58
CA THR A 58 -2.93 3.23 -5.50
C THR A 58 -2.17 3.93 -6.63
N CYS A 59 -1.00 3.46 -6.99
CA CYS A 59 -0.11 4.17 -7.91
C CYS A 59 -0.27 3.72 -9.36
N ASN A 60 -0.79 2.51 -9.61
CA ASN A 60 -0.80 1.91 -10.96
C ASN A 60 -2.20 1.70 -11.55
N VAL A 61 -3.26 1.69 -10.73
CA VAL A 61 -4.63 1.52 -11.23
C VAL A 61 -5.26 2.87 -11.51
N ARG A 62 -5.83 3.07 -12.70
CA ARG A 62 -6.54 4.32 -13.04
C ARG A 62 -7.75 4.52 -12.12
N SER A 63 -8.12 5.76 -11.88
CA SER A 63 -9.13 6.11 -10.87
C SER A 63 -10.53 5.56 -11.22
N ASN A 64 -10.85 5.48 -12.51
CA ASN A 64 -12.06 4.86 -13.07
C ASN A 64 -12.01 3.32 -13.17
N GLU A 65 -10.87 2.69 -12.88
CA GLU A 65 -10.69 1.23 -12.99
C GLU A 65 -10.45 0.59 -11.60
N THR A 66 -10.69 1.36 -10.54
CA THR A 66 -10.47 0.97 -9.15
C THR A 66 -11.19 -0.31 -8.78
N ALA A 67 -12.49 -0.41 -9.08
CA ALA A 67 -13.26 -1.62 -8.78
C ALA A 67 -12.89 -2.80 -9.69
N ILE A 68 -12.50 -2.53 -10.94
CA ILE A 68 -12.09 -3.55 -11.93
C ILE A 68 -10.83 -4.29 -11.47
N TYR A 69 -9.90 -3.60 -10.78
CA TYR A 69 -8.67 -4.21 -10.24
C TYR A 69 -8.91 -5.42 -9.33
N TRP A 70 -10.04 -5.47 -8.65
CA TRP A 70 -10.35 -6.54 -7.68
C TRP A 70 -10.95 -7.79 -8.34
N LEU A 71 -11.19 -7.75 -9.64
CA LEU A 71 -11.71 -8.89 -10.38
C LEU A 71 -10.59 -9.88 -10.71
N PRO A 72 -10.87 -11.20 -10.64
CA PRO A 72 -9.94 -12.22 -11.10
C PRO A 72 -9.81 -12.20 -12.64
N SER A 73 -8.71 -12.77 -13.16
CA SER A 73 -8.42 -12.85 -14.60
C SER A 73 -9.56 -13.43 -15.45
N ARG A 74 -10.28 -14.43 -14.92
CA ARG A 74 -11.46 -15.06 -15.57
C ARG A 74 -12.62 -14.12 -15.90
N CYS A 75 -12.69 -12.95 -15.26
CA CYS A 75 -13.71 -11.95 -15.53
C CYS A 75 -13.38 -11.07 -16.74
N PHE A 76 -12.26 -11.33 -17.43
CA PHE A 76 -11.81 -10.57 -18.58
C PHE A 76 -11.78 -11.43 -19.84
N ILE A 77 -12.18 -10.83 -20.97
CA ILE A 77 -12.13 -11.45 -22.30
C ILE A 77 -11.57 -10.46 -23.32
N GLY A 78 -10.81 -10.96 -24.28
CA GLY A 78 -10.34 -10.17 -25.42
C GLY A 78 -11.49 -9.80 -26.35
N VAL A 79 -11.28 -8.77 -27.17
CA VAL A 79 -12.23 -8.36 -28.23
C VAL A 79 -12.53 -9.48 -29.22
N ASP A 80 -11.54 -10.36 -29.43
CA ASP A 80 -11.60 -11.55 -30.27
C ASP A 80 -12.27 -12.75 -29.58
N GLY A 81 -12.75 -12.59 -28.33
CA GLY A 81 -13.27 -13.68 -27.52
C GLY A 81 -12.20 -14.52 -26.83
N SER A 82 -10.91 -14.15 -26.93
CA SER A 82 -9.83 -14.88 -26.27
C SER A 82 -9.90 -14.80 -24.75
N GLU A 83 -9.62 -15.90 -24.07
CA GLU A 83 -9.55 -15.91 -22.61
C GLU A 83 -8.28 -15.21 -22.12
N ILE A 84 -8.44 -14.33 -21.12
CA ILE A 84 -7.31 -13.64 -20.50
C ILE A 84 -6.90 -14.40 -19.24
N HIS A 85 -5.72 -15.01 -19.27
CA HIS A 85 -5.19 -15.82 -18.16
C HIS A 85 -4.43 -15.02 -17.08
N HIS A 86 -4.43 -13.70 -17.16
CA HIS A 86 -3.70 -12.81 -16.25
C HIS A 86 -4.56 -11.60 -15.89
N ARG A 87 -4.21 -10.87 -14.83
CA ARG A 87 -4.94 -9.63 -14.52
C ARG A 87 -4.45 -8.51 -15.42
N PRO A 88 -5.35 -7.74 -16.07
CA PRO A 88 -4.97 -6.72 -17.06
C PRO A 88 -4.47 -5.42 -16.39
N PHE A 89 -3.51 -5.52 -15.46
CA PHE A 89 -2.97 -4.38 -14.71
C PHE A 89 -1.43 -4.45 -14.61
N GLY A 90 -0.81 -3.29 -14.43
CA GLY A 90 0.64 -3.17 -14.30
C GLY A 90 1.38 -3.52 -15.60
N HIS A 91 2.35 -4.43 -15.54
CA HIS A 91 3.16 -4.81 -16.72
C HIS A 91 2.38 -5.52 -17.82
N ARG A 92 1.18 -6.02 -17.52
CA ARG A 92 0.27 -6.63 -18.48
C ARG A 92 -1.03 -5.85 -18.59
N ALA A 93 -0.95 -4.53 -18.38
CA ALA A 93 -2.10 -3.67 -18.48
C ALA A 93 -2.76 -3.80 -19.86
N MET A 94 -4.08 -3.83 -19.86
CA MET A 94 -4.90 -3.78 -21.07
C MET A 94 -5.91 -2.64 -20.94
N MET A 95 -6.36 -2.12 -22.07
CA MET A 95 -7.35 -1.07 -22.12
C MET A 95 -8.76 -1.66 -22.00
N VAL A 96 -9.52 -1.20 -21.01
CA VAL A 96 -10.95 -1.49 -20.90
C VAL A 96 -11.70 -0.70 -21.97
N ILE A 97 -12.55 -1.38 -22.76
CA ILE A 97 -13.34 -0.73 -23.80
C ILE A 97 -14.49 0.05 -23.16
N LYS A 98 -14.42 1.37 -23.16
CA LYS A 98 -15.48 2.22 -22.64
C LYS A 98 -16.63 2.38 -23.64
N PRO A 99 -17.87 2.59 -23.16
CA PRO A 99 -18.99 2.94 -24.02
C PRO A 99 -18.65 4.21 -24.81
N GLY A 100 -18.84 4.19 -26.13
CA GLY A 100 -18.58 5.35 -26.99
C GLY A 100 -17.11 5.58 -27.39
N ALA A 101 -16.18 4.70 -27.00
CA ALA A 101 -14.77 4.79 -27.44
C ALA A 101 -14.57 4.43 -28.93
N TYR A 102 -15.56 3.82 -29.56
CA TYR A 102 -15.63 3.55 -30.99
C TYR A 102 -16.61 4.50 -31.66
N SER A 103 -16.32 5.79 -31.64
CA SER A 103 -16.84 6.73 -32.63
C SER A 103 -15.67 7.06 -33.56
N GLU A 104 -15.87 6.94 -34.88
CA GLU A 104 -14.94 7.43 -35.92
C GLU A 104 -13.74 6.57 -36.34
N LYS A 105 -13.94 5.28 -36.66
CA LYS A 105 -13.17 4.68 -37.78
C LYS A 105 -14.15 4.14 -38.83
N PRO A 106 -14.27 4.77 -40.02
CA PRO A 106 -15.13 4.27 -41.07
C PRO A 106 -14.52 3.00 -41.65
N GLY A 107 -15.21 1.85 -41.51
CA GLY A 107 -14.83 0.60 -42.18
C GLY A 107 -14.86 -0.68 -41.34
N ALA A 108 -15.07 -0.62 -40.02
CA ALA A 108 -15.27 -1.82 -39.20
C ALA A 108 -16.77 -2.14 -39.05
N ASN A 109 -17.11 -3.43 -39.00
CA ASN A 109 -18.48 -3.94 -38.81
C ASN A 109 -19.14 -3.30 -37.57
N SER A 110 -19.88 -2.22 -37.82
CA SER A 110 -20.35 -1.29 -36.80
C SER A 110 -21.34 -1.93 -35.82
N SER A 111 -22.14 -2.90 -36.25
CA SER A 111 -23.12 -3.60 -35.39
C SER A 111 -22.45 -4.42 -34.28
N LEU A 112 -21.49 -5.28 -34.62
CA LEU A 112 -20.80 -6.14 -33.65
C LEU A 112 -20.03 -5.33 -32.60
N LEU A 113 -19.35 -4.26 -33.01
CA LEU A 113 -18.63 -3.38 -32.09
C LEU A 113 -19.58 -2.60 -31.16
N THR A 114 -20.77 -2.26 -31.66
CA THR A 114 -21.81 -1.60 -30.87
C THR A 114 -22.41 -2.57 -29.84
N ASP A 115 -22.63 -3.82 -30.22
CA ASP A 115 -23.12 -4.88 -29.31
C ASP A 115 -22.10 -5.22 -28.21
N ILE A 116 -20.82 -5.32 -28.58
CA ILE A 116 -19.69 -5.46 -27.65
C ILE A 116 -19.63 -4.27 -26.68
N SER A 117 -19.73 -3.04 -27.20
CA SER A 117 -19.72 -1.82 -26.40
C SER A 117 -20.89 -1.77 -25.40
N ASN A 118 -22.10 -2.13 -25.84
CA ASN A 118 -23.29 -2.14 -25.00
C ASN A 118 -23.23 -3.21 -23.91
N THR A 119 -22.78 -4.42 -24.24
CA THR A 119 -22.59 -5.51 -23.28
C THR A 119 -21.53 -5.14 -22.24
N ASN A 120 -20.43 -4.52 -22.67
CA ASN A 120 -19.40 -4.05 -21.75
C ASN A 120 -19.92 -2.89 -20.89
N ALA A 121 -20.77 -2.02 -21.42
CA ALA A 121 -21.39 -0.93 -20.67
C ALA A 121 -22.22 -1.45 -19.50
N SER A 122 -23.02 -2.52 -19.70
CA SER A 122 -23.79 -3.13 -18.60
C SER A 122 -22.88 -3.73 -17.52
N ALA A 123 -21.81 -4.43 -17.93
CA ALA A 123 -20.84 -5.01 -16.99
C ALA A 123 -20.11 -3.92 -16.19
N LEU A 124 -19.69 -2.84 -16.85
CA LEU A 124 -19.03 -1.70 -16.21
C LEU A 124 -19.95 -0.97 -15.24
N ARG A 125 -21.24 -0.80 -15.57
CA ARG A 125 -22.22 -0.18 -14.65
C ARG A 125 -22.37 -0.98 -13.36
N LYS A 126 -22.46 -2.31 -13.42
CA LYS A 126 -22.51 -3.18 -12.22
C LYS A 126 -21.29 -2.99 -11.31
N VAL A 127 -20.11 -2.79 -11.92
CA VAL A 127 -18.85 -2.58 -11.20
C VAL A 127 -18.74 -1.15 -10.66
N GLU A 128 -19.23 -0.15 -11.39
CA GLU A 128 -19.27 1.25 -10.94
C GLU A 128 -20.20 1.46 -9.75
N GLU A 129 -21.31 0.72 -9.66
CA GLU A 129 -22.20 0.72 -8.48
C GLU A 129 -21.51 0.22 -7.19
N CYS A 130 -20.35 -0.42 -7.30
CA CYS A 130 -19.54 -0.81 -6.15
C CYS A 130 -18.71 0.35 -5.58
N ILE A 131 -18.63 1.48 -6.29
CA ILE A 131 -17.81 2.63 -5.93
C ILE A 131 -18.68 3.66 -5.21
N ALA A 132 -18.23 4.12 -4.04
CA ALA A 132 -18.81 5.23 -3.32
C ALA A 132 -17.77 6.33 -3.08
N ASN A 133 -18.23 7.55 -2.86
CA ASN A 133 -17.36 8.64 -2.45
C ASN A 133 -17.00 8.52 -0.97
N ALA A 134 -15.72 8.70 -0.65
CA ALA A 134 -15.20 8.82 0.70
C ALA A 134 -15.88 10.00 1.40
N SER A 135 -16.40 9.71 2.59
CA SER A 135 -16.99 10.70 3.47
C SER A 135 -15.97 11.77 3.89
N VAL A 136 -16.48 12.93 4.32
CA VAL A 136 -15.63 14.01 4.86
C VAL A 136 -14.78 13.50 6.02
N LEU A 137 -15.36 12.68 6.91
CA LEU A 137 -14.66 12.09 8.04
C LEU A 137 -13.47 11.21 7.60
N GLU A 138 -13.67 10.36 6.60
CA GLU A 138 -12.58 9.50 6.09
C GLU A 138 -11.46 10.33 5.46
N ARG A 139 -11.80 11.37 4.70
CA ARG A 139 -10.80 12.27 4.09
C ARG A 139 -10.01 13.03 5.17
N LEU A 140 -10.70 13.59 6.16
CA LEU A 140 -10.08 14.29 7.29
C LEU A 140 -9.19 13.36 8.12
N SER A 141 -9.62 12.12 8.35
CA SER A 141 -8.85 11.09 9.05
C SER A 141 -7.54 10.77 8.32
N SER A 142 -7.59 10.59 6.99
CA SER A 142 -6.37 10.42 6.18
C SER A 142 -5.48 11.68 6.18
N LEU A 143 -6.06 12.89 6.17
CA LEU A 143 -5.31 14.15 6.28
C LEU A 143 -4.61 14.30 7.64
N ALA A 144 -5.24 13.85 8.73
CA ALA A 144 -4.60 13.81 10.04
C ALA A 144 -3.33 12.94 10.00
N SER A 145 -3.37 11.78 9.33
CA SER A 145 -2.15 10.99 9.10
C SER A 145 -1.10 11.73 8.28
N ALA A 146 -1.48 12.39 7.19
CA ALA A 146 -0.55 13.18 6.39
C ALA A 146 0.12 14.27 7.24
N TYR A 147 -0.64 14.96 8.09
CA TYR A 147 -0.11 15.97 9.01
C TYR A 147 1.00 15.39 9.91
N TYR A 148 0.76 14.27 10.59
CA TYR A 148 1.75 13.66 11.47
C TYR A 148 2.99 13.14 10.72
N ILE A 149 2.79 12.57 9.52
CA ILE A 149 3.89 12.12 8.66
C ILE A 149 4.76 13.30 8.23
N MET A 150 4.15 14.39 7.73
CA MET A 150 4.85 15.58 7.27
C MET A 150 5.57 16.30 8.42
N LEU A 151 4.90 16.46 9.56
CA LEU A 151 5.50 17.01 10.77
C LEU A 151 6.71 16.17 11.22
N GLY A 152 6.59 14.84 11.16
CA GLY A 152 7.68 13.92 11.44
C GLY A 152 8.88 14.09 10.52
N ALA A 153 8.66 14.27 9.22
CA ALA A 153 9.73 14.53 8.26
C ALA A 153 10.43 15.88 8.51
N ILE A 154 9.66 16.95 8.72
CA ILE A 154 10.20 18.30 8.97
C ILE A 154 11.07 18.32 10.22
N ILE A 155 10.61 17.70 11.31
CA ILE A 155 11.35 17.66 12.58
C ILE A 155 12.62 16.82 12.43
N ALA A 156 12.54 15.66 11.77
CA ALA A 156 13.72 14.81 11.54
C ALA A 156 14.80 15.57 10.75
N ILE A 157 14.42 16.28 9.68
CA ILE A 157 15.34 17.14 8.91
C ILE A 157 15.89 18.27 9.79
N SER A 158 15.03 18.95 10.55
CA SER A 158 15.45 20.05 11.44
C SER A 158 16.50 19.60 12.45
N LYS A 159 16.38 18.39 13.00
CA LYS A 159 17.34 17.86 13.99
C LYS A 159 18.68 17.47 13.38
N VAL A 160 18.68 17.02 12.13
CA VAL A 160 19.91 16.77 11.37
C VAL A 160 20.65 18.08 11.10
N VAL A 161 19.92 19.16 10.79
CA VAL A 161 20.51 20.48 10.48
C VAL A 161 20.88 21.29 11.72
N ARG A 162 20.07 21.26 12.79
CA ARG A 162 20.27 22.01 14.03
C ARG A 162 20.17 21.07 15.26
N PRO A 163 21.29 20.49 15.72
CA PRO A 163 21.29 19.45 16.74
C PRO A 163 21.10 19.96 18.20
N HIS A 164 20.44 21.11 18.40
CA HIS A 164 20.44 21.79 19.71
C HIS A 164 19.47 21.22 20.76
N THR A 165 18.52 20.34 20.41
CA THR A 165 17.61 19.72 21.37
C THR A 165 17.67 18.19 21.32
N CYS A 166 17.85 17.58 22.50
CA CYS A 166 17.94 16.12 22.69
C CYS A 166 16.60 15.46 23.01
N ASP A 167 15.47 16.09 22.69
CA ASP A 167 14.17 15.47 22.86
C ASP A 167 13.96 14.41 21.80
N ASP A 168 13.49 13.21 22.14
CA ASP A 168 13.23 12.16 21.16
C ASP A 168 11.96 12.46 20.35
N TRP A 169 11.99 12.14 19.05
CA TRP A 169 10.82 12.27 18.17
C TRP A 169 10.46 10.92 17.55
N PRO A 170 9.18 10.62 17.34
CA PRO A 170 8.78 9.34 16.79
C PRO A 170 9.22 9.14 15.35
N TYR A 171 9.98 8.07 15.16
CA TYR A 171 10.37 7.55 13.85
C TYR A 171 9.21 6.84 13.14
N LEU A 172 8.11 6.55 13.85
CA LEU A 172 6.94 5.85 13.32
C LEU A 172 6.25 6.61 12.16
N PRO A 173 5.85 7.90 12.29
CA PRO A 173 5.29 8.65 11.16
C PRO A 173 6.23 8.69 9.95
N LEU A 174 7.53 8.87 10.19
CA LEU A 174 8.53 8.90 9.11
C LEU A 174 8.67 7.53 8.42
N ALA A 175 8.65 6.43 9.18
CA ALA A 175 8.66 5.08 8.64
C ALA A 175 7.42 4.78 7.78
N LEU A 176 6.31 5.49 8.00
CA LEU A 176 5.08 5.38 7.22
C LEU A 176 4.97 6.42 6.10
N ALA A 177 6.02 7.20 5.81
CA ALA A 177 6.00 8.22 4.76
C ALA A 177 5.69 7.65 3.36
N TRP A 178 6.03 6.38 3.12
CA TRP A 178 5.69 5.69 1.88
C TRP A 178 4.18 5.57 1.65
N THR A 179 3.33 5.75 2.67
CA THR A 179 1.86 5.70 2.54
C THR A 179 1.24 6.98 1.97
N LEU A 180 2.03 8.07 1.85
CA LEU A 180 1.54 9.36 1.37
C LEU A 180 0.82 9.32 0.00
N PRO A 181 1.28 8.56 -1.01
CA PRO A 181 0.53 8.45 -2.27
C PRO A 181 -0.88 7.87 -2.07
N ALA A 182 -1.05 6.92 -1.14
CA ALA A 182 -2.36 6.33 -0.82
C ALA A 182 -3.27 7.33 -0.11
N ILE A 183 -2.70 8.10 0.82
CA ILE A 183 -3.41 9.20 1.48
C ILE A 183 -3.84 10.25 0.44
N TYR A 184 -2.93 10.69 -0.43
CA TYR A 184 -3.22 11.66 -1.49
C TYR A 184 -4.33 11.19 -2.41
N ARG A 185 -4.26 9.94 -2.88
CA ARG A 185 -5.32 9.36 -3.72
C ARG A 185 -6.66 9.35 -2.97
N ARG A 186 -6.66 8.94 -1.70
CA ARG A 186 -7.86 8.89 -0.86
C ARG A 186 -8.47 10.27 -0.64
N THR A 187 -7.67 11.30 -0.42
CA THR A 187 -8.16 12.66 -0.10
C THR A 187 -8.65 13.40 -1.34
N VAL A 188 -7.89 13.32 -2.44
CA VAL A 188 -8.18 14.06 -3.69
C VAL A 188 -9.20 13.33 -4.56
N HIS A 189 -9.01 12.04 -4.83
CA HIS A 189 -9.94 11.30 -5.69
C HIS A 189 -11.17 10.83 -4.93
N GLY A 190 -11.00 10.50 -3.65
CA GLY A 190 -12.11 10.17 -2.76
C GLY A 190 -13.00 9.02 -3.23
N ARG A 191 -12.50 8.07 -4.04
CA ARG A 191 -13.27 6.91 -4.48
C ARG A 191 -12.93 5.68 -3.67
N LEU A 192 -13.95 5.05 -3.10
CA LEU A 192 -13.90 3.86 -2.26
C LEU A 192 -14.69 2.75 -2.89
N ILE A 193 -14.28 1.52 -2.66
CA ILE A 193 -15.04 0.36 -3.09
C ILE A 193 -15.75 -0.19 -1.85
N VAL A 194 -17.07 -0.07 -1.85
CA VAL A 194 -17.91 -0.39 -0.70
C VAL A 194 -18.54 -1.77 -0.78
N ARG A 195 -18.64 -2.33 -1.98
CA ARG A 195 -19.19 -3.66 -2.27
C ARG A 195 -18.18 -4.48 -3.06
N ASP A 196 -18.17 -5.80 -2.86
CA ASP A 196 -17.31 -6.71 -3.63
C ASP A 196 -17.70 -6.69 -5.13
N PRO A 197 -16.85 -6.15 -6.03
CA PRO A 197 -17.15 -6.11 -7.46
C PRO A 197 -17.36 -7.47 -8.08
N LYS A 198 -16.76 -8.52 -7.51
CA LYS A 198 -16.91 -9.90 -7.97
C LYS A 198 -18.34 -10.40 -7.79
N LYS A 199 -19.01 -9.99 -6.71
CA LYS A 199 -20.40 -10.38 -6.44
C LYS A 199 -21.37 -9.59 -7.31
N SER A 200 -21.11 -8.30 -7.51
CA SER A 200 -21.96 -7.44 -8.35
C SER A 200 -21.86 -7.79 -9.83
N LEU A 201 -20.68 -8.17 -10.32
CA LEU A 201 -20.49 -8.56 -11.72
C LEU A 201 -21.16 -9.90 -12.04
N GLY A 202 -21.10 -10.88 -11.12
CA GLY A 202 -21.64 -12.22 -11.35
C GLY A 202 -20.82 -12.97 -12.41
N ASP A 203 -21.52 -13.48 -13.43
CA ASP A 203 -20.92 -14.23 -14.54
C ASP A 203 -20.61 -13.35 -15.78
N ASP A 204 -20.92 -12.05 -15.72
CA ASP A 204 -20.58 -11.12 -16.78
C ASP A 204 -19.06 -10.98 -16.94
N LYS A 205 -18.62 -10.72 -18.18
CA LYS A 205 -17.21 -10.50 -18.51
C LYS A 205 -16.97 -9.07 -18.96
N ILE A 206 -15.82 -8.53 -18.58
CA ILE A 206 -15.33 -7.22 -19.03
C ILE A 206 -14.45 -7.42 -20.26
N ILE A 207 -14.77 -6.68 -21.31
CA ILE A 207 -14.07 -6.75 -22.58
C ILE A 207 -12.88 -5.80 -22.54
N VAL A 208 -11.70 -6.33 -22.84
CA VAL A 208 -10.43 -5.61 -22.84
C VAL A 208 -9.73 -5.76 -24.18
N LYS A 209 -8.93 -4.75 -24.54
CA LYS A 209 -8.06 -4.77 -25.70
C LYS A 209 -6.62 -4.45 -25.30
N LYS A 210 -5.65 -4.95 -26.07
CA LYS A 210 -4.26 -4.52 -25.91
C LYS A 210 -4.16 -3.02 -26.20
N PHE A 211 -3.17 -2.35 -25.62
CA PHE A 211 -2.87 -0.98 -25.99
C PHE A 211 -2.49 -0.94 -27.47
N ASP A 212 -3.08 0.01 -28.19
CA ASP A 212 -2.78 0.26 -29.60
C ASP A 212 -1.47 1.06 -29.75
N ASP A 213 -1.09 1.79 -28.71
CA ASP A 213 0.07 2.66 -28.63
C ASP A 213 1.13 2.07 -27.69
N ASP A 214 2.36 1.95 -28.19
CA ASP A 214 3.51 1.45 -27.41
C ASP A 214 3.88 2.42 -26.28
N ASP A 215 3.63 3.73 -26.44
CA ASP A 215 3.92 4.74 -25.41
C ASP A 215 3.07 4.52 -24.16
N ASP A 216 1.77 4.23 -24.34
CA ASP A 216 0.83 3.94 -23.25
C ASP A 216 1.28 2.72 -22.44
N LYS A 217 1.77 1.69 -23.14
CA LYS A 217 2.30 0.48 -22.53
C LYS A 217 3.59 0.77 -21.78
N GLU A 218 4.52 1.50 -22.38
CA GLU A 218 5.78 1.90 -21.75
C GLU A 218 5.54 2.71 -20.48
N HIS A 219 4.62 3.68 -20.52
CA HIS A 219 4.22 4.46 -19.35
C HIS A 219 3.71 3.57 -18.21
N MET A 220 2.94 2.52 -18.49
CA MET A 220 2.50 1.57 -17.46
C MET A 220 3.67 0.77 -16.88
N HIS A 221 4.60 0.30 -17.72
CA HIS A 221 5.80 -0.38 -17.22
C HIS A 221 6.63 0.53 -16.31
N ILE A 222 6.89 1.76 -16.74
CA ILE A 222 7.64 2.76 -15.97
C ILE A 222 6.97 3.03 -14.62
N ARG A 223 5.64 3.22 -14.60
CA ARG A 223 4.91 3.48 -13.34
C ARG A 223 5.03 2.32 -12.34
N VAL A 224 4.98 1.08 -12.81
CA VAL A 224 5.13 -0.10 -11.93
C VAL A 224 6.56 -0.18 -11.39
N VAL A 225 7.58 0.03 -12.24
CA VAL A 225 8.98 0.07 -11.81
C VAL A 225 9.22 1.18 -10.80
N LEU A 226 8.73 2.40 -11.06
CA LEU A 226 8.83 3.53 -10.13
C LEU A 226 8.13 3.23 -8.81
N THR A 227 6.97 2.56 -8.84
CA THR A 227 6.28 2.13 -7.62
C THR A 227 7.14 1.13 -6.83
N ALA A 228 7.76 0.15 -7.49
CA ALA A 228 8.66 -0.81 -6.86
C ALA A 228 9.88 -0.11 -6.24
N LEU A 229 10.55 0.77 -6.98
CA LEU A 229 11.70 1.52 -6.49
C LEU A 229 11.32 2.42 -5.30
N ALA A 230 10.22 3.16 -5.38
CA ALA A 230 9.74 4.00 -4.29
C ALA A 230 9.38 3.19 -3.04
N SER A 231 8.75 2.02 -3.22
CA SER A 231 8.38 1.12 -2.13
C SER A 231 9.57 0.53 -1.37
N ILE A 232 10.74 0.48 -2.02
CA ILE A 232 12.01 0.08 -1.41
C ILE A 232 12.68 1.31 -0.81
N ALA A 233 12.91 2.36 -1.60
CA ALA A 233 13.76 3.49 -1.23
C ALA A 233 13.17 4.40 -0.15
N VAL A 234 11.87 4.74 -0.21
CA VAL A 234 11.25 5.72 0.69
C VAL A 234 11.35 5.29 2.17
N PRO A 235 11.06 4.02 2.54
CA PRO A 235 11.28 3.58 3.92
C PRO A 235 12.71 3.78 4.44
N TRP A 236 13.74 3.58 3.61
CA TRP A 236 15.14 3.74 4.03
C TRP A 236 15.53 5.18 4.37
N ILE A 237 14.77 6.18 3.91
CA ILE A 237 14.95 7.57 4.33
C ILE A 237 14.82 7.68 5.86
N SER A 238 13.92 6.89 6.47
CA SER A 238 13.77 6.85 7.92
C SER A 238 15.01 6.34 8.64
N VAL A 239 15.68 5.33 8.08
CA VAL A 239 16.93 4.75 8.61
C VAL A 239 18.06 5.77 8.52
N LEU A 240 18.21 6.43 7.37
CA LEU A 240 19.25 7.44 7.15
C LEU A 240 19.08 8.61 8.11
N LEU A 241 17.86 9.14 8.23
CA LEU A 241 17.58 10.24 9.16
C LEU A 241 17.81 9.82 10.62
N ALA A 242 17.40 8.61 11.01
CA ALA A 242 17.67 8.10 12.36
C ALA A 242 19.16 7.92 12.66
N TYR A 243 19.96 7.54 11.66
CA TYR A 243 21.41 7.38 11.81
C TYR A 243 22.11 8.73 12.08
N PHE A 244 21.67 9.80 11.42
CA PHE A 244 22.27 11.13 11.57
C PHE A 244 21.66 11.98 12.70
N THR A 245 20.54 11.56 13.29
CA THR A 245 19.87 12.31 14.37
C THR A 245 20.60 12.11 15.70
N PRO A 246 20.97 13.20 16.42
CA PRO A 246 21.55 13.11 17.75
C PRO A 246 20.58 12.52 18.79
N PRO A 247 21.09 11.91 19.88
CA PRO A 247 22.49 11.61 20.14
C PRO A 247 23.02 10.50 19.21
N LYS A 248 24.14 10.76 18.52
CA LYS A 248 24.78 9.87 17.53
C LYS A 248 25.17 8.49 18.09
N GLY A 249 25.12 8.31 19.40
CA GLY A 249 25.41 7.05 20.12
C GLY A 249 24.25 6.04 20.22
N PHE A 250 23.05 6.36 19.73
CA PHE A 250 21.91 5.42 19.73
C PHE A 250 21.75 4.70 18.39
N PHE A 251 22.80 4.00 17.94
CA PHE A 251 22.79 3.10 16.77
C PHE A 251 21.66 2.04 16.82
N CYS A 252 21.10 1.82 18.01
CA CYS A 252 19.95 0.98 18.29
C CYS A 252 18.70 1.37 17.48
N ARG A 253 18.48 2.67 17.23
CA ARG A 253 17.30 3.17 16.49
C ARG A 253 17.39 2.88 15.01
N SER A 254 18.50 3.27 14.39
CA SER A 254 18.75 2.98 12.97
C SER A 254 18.77 1.47 12.74
N ARG A 255 19.42 0.68 13.63
CA ARG A 255 19.36 -0.79 13.58
C ARG A 255 17.93 -1.33 13.62
N TYR A 256 17.10 -0.82 14.52
CA TYR A 256 15.72 -1.24 14.64
C TYR A 256 14.91 -0.94 13.37
N LEU A 257 15.04 0.28 12.84
CA LEU A 257 14.40 0.68 11.58
C LEU A 257 14.90 -0.16 10.40
N THR A 258 16.21 -0.44 10.36
CA THR A 258 16.82 -1.32 9.35
C THR A 258 16.16 -2.68 9.35
N THR A 259 15.83 -3.27 10.50
CA THR A 259 15.19 -4.60 10.56
C THR A 259 13.91 -4.68 9.73
N PHE A 260 12.93 -3.79 9.95
CA PHE A 260 11.70 -3.86 9.16
C PHE A 260 11.84 -3.22 7.77
N CYS A 261 12.76 -2.27 7.55
CA CYS A 261 13.06 -1.79 6.19
C CYS A 261 13.67 -2.89 5.30
N THR A 262 14.46 -3.80 5.86
CA THR A 262 14.93 -5.01 5.16
C THR A 262 13.77 -5.93 4.82
N ILE A 263 12.84 -6.18 5.77
CA ILE A 263 11.63 -6.98 5.50
C ILE A 263 10.81 -6.35 4.36
N TRP A 264 10.57 -5.04 4.42
CA TRP A 264 9.86 -4.30 3.38
C TRP A 264 10.55 -4.37 2.03
N SER A 265 11.87 -4.19 1.98
CA SER A 265 12.64 -4.26 0.73
C SER A 265 12.55 -5.66 0.11
N PHE A 266 12.79 -6.69 0.91
CA PHE A 266 12.71 -8.09 0.47
C PHE A 266 11.31 -8.42 -0.03
N ASN A 267 10.27 -8.10 0.75
CA ASN A 267 8.89 -8.38 0.36
C ASN A 267 8.45 -7.59 -0.87
N SER A 268 8.90 -6.34 -1.04
CA SER A 268 8.63 -5.55 -2.24
C SER A 268 9.31 -6.14 -3.48
N ILE A 269 10.55 -6.65 -3.37
CA ILE A 269 11.23 -7.36 -4.45
C ILE A 269 10.49 -8.64 -4.82
N VAL A 270 10.14 -9.47 -3.82
CA VAL A 270 9.38 -10.71 -4.03
C VAL A 270 8.02 -10.42 -4.69
N ALA A 271 7.30 -9.39 -4.23
CA ALA A 271 6.02 -8.99 -4.80
C ALA A 271 6.16 -8.48 -6.25
N TYR A 272 7.22 -7.72 -6.55
CA TYR A 272 7.51 -7.26 -7.90
C TYR A 272 7.81 -8.44 -8.85
N ILE A 273 8.67 -9.38 -8.43
CA ILE A 273 8.97 -10.60 -9.20
C ILE A 273 7.69 -11.43 -9.39
N HIS A 274 6.90 -11.62 -8.34
CA HIS A 274 5.62 -12.33 -8.42
C HIS A 274 4.67 -11.67 -9.42
N HIS A 275 4.59 -10.33 -9.41
CA HIS A 275 3.79 -9.56 -10.35
C HIS A 275 4.27 -9.73 -11.80
N TRP A 276 5.58 -9.81 -12.03
CA TRP A 276 6.15 -10.02 -13.37
C TRP A 276 5.86 -11.43 -13.92
N VAL A 277 6.01 -12.45 -13.07
CA VAL A 277 5.93 -13.87 -13.48
C VAL A 277 4.48 -14.34 -13.72
N GLU A 278 3.52 -13.85 -12.93
CA GLU A 278 2.07 -14.16 -12.84
C GLU A 278 1.53 -15.59 -13.16
N GLU A 279 0.84 -16.13 -12.14
CA GLU A 279 -0.36 -17.01 -12.09
C GLU A 279 -0.53 -18.27 -12.97
N ARG A 280 0.54 -19.04 -13.24
CA ARG A 280 0.33 -20.48 -13.53
C ARG A 280 0.25 -21.35 -12.28
N ASN A 281 0.87 -20.93 -11.17
CA ASN A 281 0.99 -21.76 -9.98
C ASN A 281 0.21 -21.21 -8.78
N LYS A 282 -1.02 -21.71 -8.58
CA LYS A 282 -1.88 -21.38 -7.43
C LYS A 282 -1.22 -21.67 -6.09
N ILE A 283 -0.29 -22.64 -6.03
CA ILE A 283 0.44 -22.99 -4.81
C ILE A 283 1.41 -21.86 -4.45
N PHE A 284 2.12 -21.31 -5.43
CA PHE A 284 3.07 -20.22 -5.21
C PHE A 284 2.36 -18.94 -4.72
N ASP A 285 1.23 -18.56 -5.34
CA ASP A 285 0.42 -17.42 -4.87
C ASP A 285 -0.02 -17.61 -3.41
N ARG A 286 -0.46 -18.82 -3.04
CA ARG A 286 -0.84 -19.15 -1.67
C ARG A 286 0.34 -19.00 -0.69
N ILE A 287 1.52 -19.50 -1.06
CA ILE A 287 2.73 -19.39 -0.25
C ILE A 287 3.11 -17.93 -0.04
N VAL A 288 3.13 -17.11 -1.11
CA VAL A 288 3.47 -15.68 -1.04
C VAL A 288 2.50 -14.93 -0.13
N ARG A 289 1.19 -15.19 -0.23
CA ARG A 289 0.18 -14.57 0.65
C ARG A 289 0.35 -14.95 2.12
N ILE A 290 0.65 -16.21 2.41
CA ILE A 290 0.92 -16.68 3.79
C ILE A 290 2.19 -15.99 4.31
N TRP A 291 3.25 -15.96 3.52
CA TRP A 291 4.50 -15.29 3.86
C TRP A 291 4.31 -13.79 4.16
N PHE A 292 3.57 -13.07 3.32
CA PHE A 292 3.24 -11.66 3.57
C PHE A 292 2.37 -11.48 4.81
N SER A 293 1.47 -12.41 5.10
CA SER A 293 0.64 -12.33 6.31
C SER A 293 1.50 -12.47 7.58
N ILE A 294 2.39 -13.47 7.62
CA ILE A 294 3.31 -13.69 8.75
C ILE A 294 4.26 -12.50 8.89
N SER A 295 4.87 -12.06 7.79
CA SER A 295 5.76 -10.90 7.77
C SER A 295 5.05 -9.63 8.24
N GLY A 296 3.79 -9.44 7.83
CA GLY A 296 2.99 -8.28 8.21
C GLY A 296 2.66 -8.25 9.70
N ILE A 297 2.37 -9.41 10.30
CA ILE A 297 2.19 -9.51 11.76
C ILE A 297 3.51 -9.13 12.46
N GLY A 298 4.64 -9.65 11.97
CA GLY A 298 5.97 -9.27 12.46
C GLY A 298 6.21 -7.77 12.39
N VAL A 299 5.95 -7.14 11.23
CA VAL A 299 6.08 -5.69 11.05
C VAL A 299 5.13 -4.92 11.96
N ALA A 300 3.88 -5.35 12.13
CA ALA A 300 2.92 -4.71 13.03
C ALA A 300 3.41 -4.72 14.47
N ILE A 301 3.95 -5.85 14.94
CA ILE A 301 4.58 -5.95 16.27
C ILE A 301 5.78 -5.02 16.37
N LEU A 302 6.64 -4.97 15.35
CA LEU A 302 7.79 -4.07 15.33
C LEU A 302 7.37 -2.59 15.36
N LEU A 303 6.31 -2.21 14.63
CA LEU A 303 5.80 -0.83 14.67
C LEU A 303 5.17 -0.49 16.03
N LEU A 304 4.49 -1.44 16.68
CA LEU A 304 3.96 -1.26 18.02
C LEU A 304 5.08 -1.09 19.05
N VAL A 305 6.11 -1.93 18.98
CA VAL A 305 7.30 -1.80 19.84
C VAL A 305 8.01 -0.48 19.55
N LEU A 306 8.16 -0.06 18.29
CA LEU A 306 8.72 1.25 17.93
C LEU A 306 7.90 2.39 18.53
N ALA A 307 6.57 2.30 18.53
CA ALA A 307 5.69 3.29 19.14
C ALA A 307 5.93 3.40 20.65
N VAL A 308 6.06 2.26 21.34
CA VAL A 308 6.36 2.20 22.78
C VAL A 308 7.76 2.77 23.08
N LEU A 309 8.76 2.38 22.29
CA LEU A 309 10.14 2.86 22.41
C LEU A 309 10.29 4.35 22.08
N SER A 310 9.44 4.89 21.22
CA SER A 310 9.44 6.32 20.86
C SER A 310 8.82 7.19 21.95
N ASN A 311 8.05 6.61 22.87
CA ASN A 311 7.41 7.33 23.97
C ASN A 311 8.33 7.48 25.19
N ASP A 312 9.34 6.61 25.34
CA ASP A 312 10.23 6.63 26.49
C ASP A 312 11.65 6.17 26.15
N ALA A 313 12.58 7.14 26.19
CA ALA A 313 13.99 6.96 25.87
C ALA A 313 14.71 5.94 26.77
N SER A 314 14.21 5.67 27.97
CA SER A 314 14.85 4.77 28.94
C SER A 314 14.85 3.31 28.47
N TRP A 315 13.89 2.91 27.63
CA TRP A 315 13.77 1.55 27.11
C TRP A 315 14.87 1.18 26.12
N TRP A 316 15.36 2.15 25.34
CA TRP A 316 16.50 1.93 24.45
C TRP A 316 17.77 1.50 25.22
N LYS A 317 17.88 1.87 26.50
CA LYS A 317 19.03 1.53 27.37
C LYS A 317 18.85 0.22 28.13
N THR A 318 17.63 -0.33 28.20
CA THR A 318 17.31 -1.50 29.03
C THR A 318 17.28 -2.82 28.26
N ILE A 319 17.14 -2.80 26.94
CA ILE A 319 17.15 -4.00 26.11
C ILE A 319 18.59 -4.53 25.99
N PRO A 320 18.89 -5.79 26.38
CA PRO A 320 20.26 -6.34 26.42
C PRO A 320 21.01 -6.26 25.09
N SER A 321 20.35 -6.49 23.95
CA SER A 321 20.96 -6.39 22.61
C SER A 321 21.46 -4.99 22.25
N PHE A 322 21.06 -3.97 23.01
CA PHE A 322 21.44 -2.57 22.84
C PHE A 322 22.43 -2.10 23.92
N ARG A 323 22.78 -2.96 24.88
CA ARG A 323 23.65 -2.64 26.02
C ARG A 323 25.15 -2.84 25.74
N ASP A 324 25.49 -3.68 24.77
CA ASP A 324 26.87 -4.16 24.55
C ASP A 324 27.80 -3.23 23.77
N HIS A 325 27.34 -2.03 23.39
CA HIS A 325 28.20 -1.05 22.73
C HIS A 325 28.22 0.27 23.50
N ARG A 326 28.80 0.22 24.72
CA ARG A 326 29.68 1.31 25.14
C ARG A 326 30.96 1.20 24.29
N ILE A 327 30.91 1.70 23.07
CA ILE A 327 32.14 2.03 22.37
C ILE A 327 32.54 3.42 22.87
N ILE A 328 33.79 3.45 23.34
CA ILE A 328 34.66 4.55 23.78
C ILE A 328 34.36 5.88 23.10
#